data_AF-A0A847XSS8-F1
#
_entry.id   AF-A0A847XSS8-F1
#
_cell.length_a   1.000
_cell.length_b   1.000
_cell.length_c   1.000
_cell.angle_alpha   90.00
_cell.angle_beta   90.00
_cell.angle_gamma   90.00
#
_symmetry.space_group_name_H-M   'P 1'
#
loop_
_entity.id
_entity.type
_entity.pdbx_description
1 polymer ?
#
loop_
_entity_poly.entity_id
_entity_poly.type
_entity_poly.pdbx_seq_one_letter_code
_entity_poly.pdbx_strand_id
1 'polypeptide(L)'
;MLTDRQLFLLHLGQTTSSPLCIEIEKAEGPFMYGPDGEKYIDLISGVSVSNTGHRHPKVVEAVKQQLDHYMHLMVYGEMIQSPQVRYAERLTGLLPKCLDVCYFVNSGSEAIEGAIKLAKKFTGRSRIISFRNSYHGSTHGALSIQGSELYKTAFRPLLPDTLQIGFNDFNALDNIDDHPACVVIEPVQAEAGVIYPATGFLEKLRKRCSEKG
;
A
#
# COMPACT_ATOMS: atom_id res chain seq x y z
N MET A 1 38.34 6.42 -8.45
CA MET A 1 37.20 5.59 -8.02
C MET A 1 35.95 6.12 -8.68
N LEU A 2 34.96 5.26 -8.94
CA LEU A 2 33.65 5.70 -9.42
C LEU A 2 32.93 6.47 -8.31
N THR A 3 32.10 7.46 -8.68
CA THR A 3 31.23 8.17 -7.74
C THR A 3 29.99 7.34 -7.41
N ASP A 4 29.31 7.62 -6.29
CA ASP A 4 28.06 6.95 -5.92
C ASP A 4 26.99 7.12 -7.01
N ARG A 5 26.94 8.29 -7.66
CA ARG A 5 26.10 8.52 -8.83
C ARG A 5 26.40 7.57 -10.00
N GLN A 6 27.68 7.31 -10.27
CA GLN A 6 28.07 6.36 -11.32
C GLN A 6 27.71 4.93 -10.91
N LEU A 7 27.95 4.55 -9.65
CA LEU A 7 27.59 3.24 -9.12
C LEU A 7 26.07 3.01 -9.16
N PHE A 8 25.26 4.02 -8.82
CA PHE A 8 23.80 4.00 -8.93
C PHE A 8 23.33 3.65 -10.35
N LEU A 9 23.88 4.34 -11.36
CA LEU A 9 23.51 4.14 -12.77
C LEU A 9 24.01 2.80 -13.34
N LEU A 10 25.13 2.29 -12.82
CA LEU A 10 25.75 1.04 -13.28
C LEU A 10 25.13 -0.20 -12.65
N HIS A 11 24.73 -0.12 -11.38
CA HIS A 11 24.43 -1.30 -10.57
C HIS A 11 22.99 -1.40 -10.08
N LEU A 12 22.18 -0.34 -10.16
CA LEU A 12 20.76 -0.40 -9.79
C LEU A 12 19.87 -0.39 -11.03
N GLY A 13 18.79 -1.19 -10.98
CA GLY A 13 17.76 -1.19 -12.01
C GLY A 13 17.03 0.16 -12.05
N GLN A 14 17.04 0.81 -13.21
CA GLN A 14 16.42 2.12 -13.38
C GLN A 14 14.91 1.98 -13.50
N THR A 15 14.17 2.49 -12.52
CA THR A 15 12.69 2.45 -12.48
C THR A 15 12.03 3.67 -13.11
N THR A 16 12.83 4.65 -13.54
CA THR A 16 12.42 5.84 -14.30
C THR A 16 13.46 6.12 -15.39
N SER A 17 13.02 6.69 -16.52
CA SER A 17 13.91 7.08 -17.62
C SER A 17 14.70 8.36 -17.32
N SER A 18 14.37 9.09 -16.26
CA SER A 18 15.01 10.35 -15.88
C SER A 18 15.14 10.46 -14.37
N PRO A 19 15.99 9.63 -13.74
CA PRO A 19 16.24 9.73 -12.30
C PRO A 19 16.87 11.09 -11.96
N LEU A 20 16.44 11.69 -10.85
CA LEU A 20 16.99 12.97 -10.38
C LEU A 20 18.48 12.84 -10.01
N CYS A 21 18.91 11.64 -9.61
CA CYS A 21 20.29 11.33 -9.22
C CYS A 21 20.86 12.33 -8.20
N ILE A 22 20.03 12.71 -7.22
CA ILE A 22 20.42 13.54 -6.08
C ILE A 22 20.98 12.61 -5.01
N GLU A 23 22.21 12.87 -4.58
CA GLU A 23 22.85 12.16 -3.48
C GLU A 23 22.40 12.77 -2.15
N ILE A 24 21.98 11.93 -1.21
CA ILE A 24 21.45 12.34 0.09
C ILE A 24 22.34 11.74 1.18
N GLU A 25 22.98 12.60 1.97
CA GLU A 25 23.83 12.22 3.10
C GLU A 25 23.00 12.05 4.39
N LYS A 26 22.03 12.95 4.61
CA LYS A 26 21.22 12.98 5.84
C LYS A 26 19.79 13.40 5.55
N ALA A 27 18.84 12.94 6.36
CA ALA A 27 17.48 13.47 6.38
C ALA A 27 16.98 13.67 7.82
N GLU A 28 16.25 14.76 8.08
CA GLU A 28 15.70 15.09 9.39
C GLU A 28 14.50 16.03 9.28
N GLY A 29 13.39 15.69 9.95
CA GLY A 29 12.14 16.43 9.84
C GLY A 29 11.66 16.45 8.38
N PRO A 30 11.26 17.60 7.83
CA PRO A 30 10.84 17.70 6.42
C PRO A 30 12.02 17.93 5.46
N PHE A 31 13.27 17.77 5.90
CA PHE A 31 14.45 18.11 5.10
C PHE A 31 15.33 16.91 4.79
N MET A 32 15.95 16.96 3.61
CA MET A 32 17.06 16.12 3.20
C MET A 32 18.28 16.99 2.92
N TYR A 33 19.47 16.42 3.08
CA TYR A 33 20.74 17.13 3.01
C TYR A 33 21.70 16.38 2.08
N GLY A 34 22.30 17.11 1.13
CA GLY A 34 23.35 16.62 0.25
C GLY A 34 24.73 16.61 0.94
N PRO A 35 25.72 15.94 0.34
CA PRO A 35 27.07 15.80 0.91
C PRO A 35 27.84 17.14 1.01
N ASP A 36 27.50 18.14 0.19
CA ASP A 36 28.12 19.46 0.22
C ASP A 36 27.30 20.48 1.04
N GLY A 37 26.34 19.97 1.83
CA GLY A 37 25.50 20.77 2.74
C GLY A 37 24.25 21.37 2.09
N GLU A 38 23.92 21.01 0.85
CA GLU A 38 22.67 21.41 0.21
C GLU A 38 21.48 20.95 1.03
N LYS A 39 20.45 21.78 1.10
CA LYS A 39 19.24 21.49 1.88
C LYS A 39 18.03 21.43 0.95
N TYR A 40 17.38 20.28 0.93
CA TYR A 40 16.16 20.01 0.16
C TYR A 40 14.98 19.89 1.10
N ILE A 41 13.87 20.55 0.76
CA ILE A 41 12.58 20.28 1.41
C ILE A 41 11.92 19.09 0.72
N ASP A 42 11.49 18.10 1.50
CA ASP A 42 10.81 16.92 0.98
C ASP A 42 9.29 17.14 0.97
N LEU A 43 8.76 17.39 -0.22
CA LEU A 43 7.32 17.52 -0.47
C LEU A 43 6.70 16.23 -1.02
N ILE A 44 7.50 15.18 -1.22
CA ILE A 44 7.06 13.88 -1.74
C ILE A 44 6.83 12.91 -0.58
N SER A 45 7.63 13.02 0.50
CA SER A 45 7.52 12.20 1.70
C SER A 45 7.63 10.70 1.42
N GLY A 46 8.47 10.33 0.45
CA GLY A 46 8.59 8.93 -0.01
C GLY A 46 7.27 8.37 -0.54
N VAL A 47 6.47 9.18 -1.24
CA VAL A 47 5.10 8.86 -1.67
C VAL A 47 4.17 8.70 -0.45
N SER A 48 4.12 9.76 0.38
CA SER A 48 3.26 9.84 1.58
C SER A 48 3.54 8.82 2.70
N VAL A 49 4.76 8.29 2.79
CA VAL A 49 5.18 7.33 3.82
C VAL A 49 5.72 8.04 5.07
N SER A 50 6.56 9.07 4.90
CA SER A 50 7.25 9.75 6.00
C SER A 50 6.38 10.79 6.72
N ASN A 51 5.20 10.38 7.18
CA ASN A 51 4.19 11.27 7.79
C ASN A 51 4.67 11.97 9.08
N THR A 52 5.62 11.40 9.81
CA THR A 52 6.26 12.03 10.98
C THR A 52 7.55 12.78 10.64
N GLY A 53 7.85 12.95 9.35
CA GLY A 53 9.15 13.40 8.85
C GLY A 53 10.25 12.36 9.00
N HIS A 54 11.42 12.70 8.45
CA HIS A 54 12.62 11.89 8.49
C HIS A 54 13.23 11.85 9.90
N ARG A 55 13.69 10.67 10.33
CA ARG A 55 14.38 10.44 11.62
C ARG A 55 13.65 11.04 12.84
N HIS A 56 12.32 10.89 12.93
CA HIS A 56 11.56 11.36 14.09
C HIS A 56 12.18 10.80 15.40
N PRO A 57 12.57 11.63 16.39
CA PRO A 57 13.39 11.20 17.53
C PRO A 57 12.80 10.03 18.32
N LYS A 58 11.47 10.04 18.54
CA LYS A 58 10.79 8.95 19.26
C LYS A 58 10.82 7.61 18.49
N VAL A 59 10.79 7.65 17.15
CA VAL A 59 10.84 6.43 16.32
C VAL A 59 12.25 5.87 16.34
N VAL A 60 13.26 6.74 16.15
CA VAL A 60 14.67 6.34 16.21
C VAL A 60 15.01 5.71 17.57
N GLU A 61 14.56 6.34 18.65
CA GLU A 61 14.79 5.82 20.01
C GLU A 61 14.11 4.46 20.22
N ALA A 62 12.85 4.29 19.80
CA ALA A 62 12.16 3.00 19.91
C ALA A 62 12.86 1.88 19.12
N VAL A 63 13.39 2.18 17.93
CA VAL A 63 14.16 1.22 17.13
C VAL A 63 15.48 0.84 17.83
N LYS A 64 16.21 1.83 18.37
CA LYS A 64 17.45 1.60 19.13
C LYS A 64 17.22 0.73 20.35
N GLN A 65 16.18 1.00 21.12
CA GLN A 65 15.83 0.18 22.27
C GLN A 65 15.49 -1.25 21.86
N GLN A 66 14.73 -1.44 20.77
CA GLN A 66 14.38 -2.78 20.29
C GLN A 66 15.59 -3.56 19.74
N LEU A 67 16.56 -2.88 19.14
CA LEU A 67 17.80 -3.47 18.61
C LEU A 67 18.59 -4.23 19.68
N ASP A 68 18.59 -3.74 20.93
CA ASP A 68 19.27 -4.39 22.06
C ASP A 68 18.56 -5.68 22.53
N HIS A 69 17.33 -5.91 22.07
CA HIS A 69 16.56 -7.12 22.38
C HIS A 69 16.57 -8.13 21.22
N TYR A 70 16.01 -7.73 20.07
CA TYR A 70 15.94 -8.54 18.85
C TYR A 70 15.35 -7.74 17.68
N MET A 71 15.76 -8.09 16.45
CA MET A 71 15.24 -7.50 15.22
C MET A 71 14.33 -8.44 14.41
N HIS A 72 14.69 -9.71 14.32
CA HIS A 72 13.95 -10.69 13.53
C HIS A 72 13.93 -12.03 14.27
N LEU A 73 12.74 -12.63 14.35
CA LEU A 73 12.47 -13.92 14.98
C LEU A 73 11.61 -14.77 14.03
N MET A 74 11.15 -15.92 14.49
CA MET A 74 10.35 -16.87 13.71
C MET A 74 9.10 -16.21 13.09
N VAL A 75 8.99 -16.30 11.76
CA VAL A 75 7.94 -15.64 10.97
C VAL A 75 6.61 -16.38 10.93
N TYR A 76 6.57 -17.65 11.36
CA TYR A 76 5.36 -18.50 11.30
C TYR A 76 4.37 -18.25 12.45
N GLY A 77 4.49 -17.13 13.17
CA GLY A 77 3.59 -16.77 14.27
C GLY A 77 3.73 -17.65 15.52
N GLU A 78 4.78 -18.46 15.59
CA GLU A 78 5.03 -19.40 16.70
C GLU A 78 5.57 -18.70 17.95
N MET A 79 6.07 -17.47 17.82
CA MET A 79 6.69 -16.71 18.89
C MET A 79 5.86 -15.46 19.22
N ILE A 80 5.64 -15.22 20.51
CA ILE A 80 5.00 -13.99 20.98
C ILE A 80 6.02 -12.85 20.91
N GLN A 81 5.77 -11.88 20.03
CA GLN A 81 6.63 -10.70 19.87
C GLN A 81 5.92 -9.49 20.48
N SER A 82 6.37 -9.07 21.68
CA SER A 82 5.71 -8.00 22.44
C SER A 82 5.43 -6.71 21.64
N PRO A 83 6.35 -6.19 20.79
CA PRO A 83 6.05 -5.02 19.96
C PRO A 83 4.90 -5.26 18.99
N GLN A 84 4.89 -6.40 18.30
CA GLN A 84 3.85 -6.78 17.35
C GLN A 84 2.49 -6.93 18.04
N VAL A 85 2.44 -7.62 19.18
CA VAL A 85 1.20 -7.86 19.93
C VAL A 85 0.62 -6.55 20.47
N ARG A 86 1.44 -5.69 21.08
CA ARG A 86 1.00 -4.38 21.57
C ARG A 86 0.57 -3.46 20.44
N TYR A 87 1.22 -3.55 19.28
CA TYR A 87 0.80 -2.80 18.10
C TYR A 87 -0.55 -3.28 17.58
N ALA A 88 -0.79 -4.59 17.53
CA ALA A 88 -2.09 -5.15 17.17
C ALA A 88 -3.19 -4.66 18.12
N GLU A 89 -2.99 -4.75 19.44
CA GLU A 89 -3.92 -4.25 20.46
C GLU A 89 -4.24 -2.76 20.25
N ARG A 90 -3.21 -1.94 20.05
CA ARG A 90 -3.40 -0.50 19.83
C ARG A 90 -4.16 -0.22 18.55
N LEU A 91 -3.85 -0.93 17.47
CA LEU A 91 -4.48 -0.75 16.17
C LEU A 91 -5.95 -1.16 16.22
N THR A 92 -6.27 -2.35 16.70
CA THR A 92 -7.65 -2.85 16.78
C THR A 92 -8.50 -2.02 17.74
N GLY A 93 -7.91 -1.49 18.82
CA GLY A 93 -8.60 -0.56 19.73
C GLY A 93 -8.96 0.81 19.12
N LEU A 94 -8.39 1.17 17.96
CA LEU A 94 -8.73 2.39 17.20
C LEU A 94 -9.71 2.12 16.05
N LEU A 95 -9.96 0.86 15.71
CA LEU A 95 -10.82 0.46 14.60
C LEU A 95 -12.25 0.16 15.08
N PRO A 96 -13.24 0.12 14.16
CA PRO A 96 -14.57 -0.40 14.47
C PRO A 96 -14.49 -1.82 15.05
N LYS A 97 -15.44 -2.17 15.94
CA LYS A 97 -15.45 -3.47 16.66
C LYS A 97 -15.41 -4.71 15.75
N CYS A 98 -15.83 -4.60 14.50
CA CYS A 98 -15.78 -5.70 13.53
C CYS A 98 -14.40 -5.90 12.87
N LEU A 99 -13.42 -5.04 13.16
CA LEU A 99 -12.05 -5.11 12.68
C LEU A 99 -11.10 -5.30 13.87
N ASP A 100 -11.09 -6.51 14.42
CA ASP A 100 -10.49 -6.88 15.70
C ASP A 100 -9.27 -7.81 15.58
N VAL A 101 -8.87 -8.17 14.36
CA VAL A 101 -7.71 -9.03 14.07
C VAL A 101 -6.82 -8.39 13.00
N CYS A 102 -5.50 -8.47 13.18
CA CYS A 102 -4.51 -7.95 12.24
C CYS A 102 -3.62 -9.06 11.68
N TYR A 103 -3.25 -8.91 10.41
CA TYR A 103 -2.20 -9.70 9.77
C TYR A 103 -1.14 -8.73 9.23
N PHE A 104 0.07 -8.76 9.80
CA PHE A 104 1.14 -7.84 9.44
C PHE A 104 1.98 -8.37 8.28
N VAL A 105 2.34 -7.45 7.38
CA VAL A 105 3.16 -7.68 6.20
C VAL A 105 4.09 -6.48 6.00
N ASN A 106 4.93 -6.51 4.98
CA ASN A 106 6.03 -5.57 4.79
C ASN A 106 5.70 -4.48 3.77
N SER A 107 4.61 -4.61 3.01
CA SER A 107 4.22 -3.63 2.00
C SER A 107 2.70 -3.54 1.79
N GLY A 108 2.25 -2.45 1.16
CA GLY A 108 0.87 -2.30 0.73
C GLY A 108 0.43 -3.38 -0.27
N SER A 109 1.31 -3.75 -1.22
CA SER A 109 1.03 -4.83 -2.18
C SER A 109 0.77 -6.15 -1.47
N GLU A 110 1.60 -6.54 -0.48
CA GLU A 110 1.38 -7.76 0.30
C GLU A 110 0.09 -7.72 1.11
N ALA A 111 -0.32 -6.54 1.59
CA ALA A 111 -1.57 -6.38 2.32
C ALA A 111 -2.78 -6.60 1.39
N ILE A 112 -2.71 -6.11 0.16
CA ILE A 112 -3.71 -6.37 -0.88
C ILE A 112 -3.76 -7.86 -1.24
N GLU A 113 -2.62 -8.53 -1.44
CA GLU A 113 -2.56 -9.98 -1.67
C GLU A 113 -3.21 -10.76 -0.52
N GLY A 114 -2.92 -10.38 0.72
CA GLY A 114 -3.54 -10.94 1.91
C GLY A 114 -5.06 -10.75 1.93
N ALA A 115 -5.54 -9.54 1.65
CA ALA A 115 -6.95 -9.20 1.63
C ALA A 115 -7.74 -9.96 0.56
N ILE A 116 -7.23 -10.02 -0.68
CA ILE A 116 -7.91 -10.77 -1.76
C ILE A 116 -7.92 -12.27 -1.48
N LYS A 117 -6.84 -12.83 -0.92
CA LYS A 117 -6.79 -14.25 -0.54
C LYS A 117 -7.77 -14.56 0.59
N LEU A 118 -7.86 -13.69 1.59
CA LEU A 118 -8.81 -13.84 2.70
C LEU A 118 -10.25 -13.80 2.18
N ALA A 119 -10.59 -12.82 1.34
CA ALA A 119 -11.91 -12.71 0.74
C ALA A 119 -12.30 -13.96 -0.05
N LYS A 120 -11.41 -14.45 -0.92
CA LYS A 120 -11.64 -15.68 -1.70
C LYS A 120 -11.79 -16.91 -0.80
N LYS A 121 -10.94 -17.04 0.22
CA LYS A 121 -11.01 -18.16 1.18
C LYS A 121 -12.32 -18.15 1.98
N PHE A 122 -12.77 -16.98 2.40
CA PHE A 122 -13.98 -16.84 3.21
C PHE A 122 -15.26 -17.06 2.40
N THR A 123 -15.35 -16.44 1.23
CA THR A 123 -16.56 -16.50 0.38
C THR A 123 -16.65 -17.75 -0.48
N GLY A 124 -15.52 -18.39 -0.78
CA GLY A 124 -15.43 -19.45 -1.80
C GLY A 124 -15.58 -18.95 -3.24
N ARG A 125 -15.69 -17.63 -3.44
CA ARG A 125 -15.84 -16.98 -4.75
C ARG A 125 -14.48 -16.56 -5.31
N SER A 126 -14.42 -16.29 -6.62
CA SER A 126 -13.17 -15.94 -7.31
C SER A 126 -13.08 -14.49 -7.75
N ARG A 127 -14.20 -13.86 -8.13
CA ARG A 127 -14.16 -12.56 -8.80
C ARG A 127 -13.73 -11.43 -7.87
N ILE A 128 -12.83 -10.59 -8.35
CA ILE A 128 -12.39 -9.38 -7.63
C ILE A 128 -12.82 -8.16 -8.45
N ILE A 129 -13.58 -7.27 -7.83
CA ILE A 129 -13.94 -5.98 -8.44
C ILE A 129 -12.94 -4.92 -7.98
N SER A 130 -12.44 -4.12 -8.91
CA SER A 130 -11.66 -2.91 -8.64
C SER A 130 -12.11 -1.75 -9.51
N PHE A 131 -11.50 -0.58 -9.35
CA PHE A 131 -11.94 0.64 -10.01
C PHE A 131 -10.93 1.12 -11.05
N ARG A 132 -11.42 1.74 -12.13
CA ARG A 132 -10.57 2.46 -13.08
C ARG A 132 -9.71 3.48 -12.35
N ASN A 133 -8.46 3.65 -12.78
CA ASN A 133 -7.45 4.53 -12.19
C ASN A 133 -6.97 4.18 -10.76
N SER A 134 -7.45 3.10 -10.13
CA SER A 134 -6.94 2.67 -8.83
C SER A 134 -5.45 2.28 -8.84
N TYR A 135 -4.82 2.41 -7.67
CA TYR A 135 -3.48 1.90 -7.40
C TYR A 135 -3.52 0.96 -6.18
N HIS A 136 -3.16 -0.31 -6.39
CA HIS A 136 -3.19 -1.33 -5.35
C HIS A 136 -1.84 -2.04 -5.15
N GLY A 137 -0.81 -1.64 -5.90
CA GLY A 137 0.53 -2.19 -5.79
C GLY A 137 0.97 -2.95 -7.03
N SER A 138 2.12 -3.63 -6.92
CA SER A 138 2.87 -4.15 -8.08
C SER A 138 3.18 -5.64 -8.03
N THR A 139 2.82 -6.36 -6.95
CA THR A 139 2.84 -7.83 -6.95
C THR A 139 1.78 -8.35 -7.91
N HIS A 140 1.96 -9.53 -8.52
CA HIS A 140 1.08 -9.96 -9.61
C HIS A 140 -0.42 -9.95 -9.27
N GLY A 141 -0.83 -10.29 -8.05
CA GLY A 141 -2.24 -10.23 -7.66
C GLY A 141 -2.76 -8.80 -7.47
N ALA A 142 -2.01 -7.96 -6.77
CA ALA A 142 -2.29 -6.54 -6.65
C ALA A 142 -2.32 -5.83 -8.02
N LEU A 143 -1.35 -6.13 -8.89
CA LEU A 143 -1.24 -5.60 -10.23
C LEU A 143 -2.41 -6.03 -11.12
N SER A 144 -2.98 -7.23 -10.87
CA SER A 144 -4.16 -7.73 -11.61
C SER A 144 -5.38 -6.82 -11.46
N ILE A 145 -5.49 -6.14 -10.31
CA ILE A 145 -6.60 -5.24 -9.99
C ILE A 145 -6.23 -3.76 -10.13
N GLN A 146 -5.06 -3.45 -10.72
CA GLN A 146 -4.62 -2.09 -10.98
C GLN A 146 -5.54 -1.38 -11.98
N GLY A 147 -5.78 -0.10 -11.69
CA GLY A 147 -6.66 0.82 -12.41
C GLY A 147 -6.27 1.17 -13.83
N SER A 148 -4.96 1.14 -14.13
CA SER A 148 -4.40 1.61 -15.39
C SER A 148 -3.73 0.49 -16.17
N GLU A 149 -4.06 0.37 -17.47
CA GLU A 149 -3.45 -0.60 -18.38
C GLU A 149 -1.97 -0.33 -18.65
N LEU A 150 -1.50 0.91 -18.43
CA LEU A 150 -0.08 1.28 -18.54
C LEU A 150 0.79 0.40 -17.64
N TYR A 151 0.34 0.13 -16.42
CA TYR A 151 1.07 -0.70 -15.47
C TYR A 151 0.96 -2.20 -15.76
N LYS A 152 -0.12 -2.65 -16.40
CA LYS A 152 -0.45 -4.08 -16.52
C LYS A 152 0.07 -4.72 -17.80
N THR A 153 0.08 -3.98 -18.91
CA THR A 153 0.19 -4.54 -20.27
C THR A 153 1.44 -5.43 -20.45
N ALA A 154 2.59 -5.00 -19.92
CA ALA A 154 3.86 -5.71 -20.09
C ALA A 154 3.98 -7.01 -19.27
N PHE A 155 3.09 -7.25 -18.31
CA PHE A 155 3.19 -8.35 -17.33
C PHE A 155 2.07 -9.38 -17.47
N ARG A 156 1.31 -9.34 -18.57
CA ARG A 156 0.23 -10.30 -18.82
C ARG A 156 0.81 -11.69 -19.18
N PRO A 157 0.12 -12.80 -18.83
CA PRO A 157 -1.18 -12.86 -18.17
C PRO A 157 -1.13 -12.57 -16.66
N LEU A 158 -2.17 -11.88 -16.17
CA LEU A 158 -2.38 -11.56 -14.74
C LEU A 158 -3.47 -12.47 -14.15
N LEU A 159 -3.83 -12.32 -12.87
CA LEU A 159 -4.90 -13.10 -12.25
C LEU A 159 -6.19 -13.02 -13.08
N PRO A 160 -6.84 -14.15 -13.37
CA PRO A 160 -8.11 -14.18 -14.06
C PRO A 160 -9.24 -13.70 -13.16
N ASP A 161 -10.43 -13.51 -13.75
CA ASP A 161 -11.67 -13.16 -13.05
C ASP A 161 -11.56 -11.88 -12.20
N THR A 162 -10.95 -10.86 -12.80
CA THR A 162 -10.98 -9.48 -12.29
C THR A 162 -11.93 -8.65 -13.13
N LEU A 163 -12.71 -7.78 -12.49
CA LEU A 163 -13.63 -6.88 -13.16
C LEU A 163 -13.37 -5.44 -12.71
N GLN A 164 -13.07 -4.58 -13.68
CA GLN A 164 -12.81 -3.18 -13.41
C GLN A 164 -14.04 -2.32 -13.74
N ILE A 165 -14.52 -1.55 -12.76
CA ILE A 165 -15.69 -0.68 -12.87
C ILE A 165 -15.33 0.81 -12.70
N GLY A 166 -16.26 1.72 -13.00
CA GLY A 166 -16.01 3.17 -12.90
C GLY A 166 -16.02 3.67 -11.45
N PHE A 167 -14.98 4.39 -11.01
CA PHE A 167 -15.02 5.16 -9.77
C PHE A 167 -15.99 6.33 -9.93
N ASN A 168 -16.82 6.61 -8.91
CA ASN A 168 -17.93 7.58 -8.96
C ASN A 168 -19.05 7.30 -9.98
N ASP A 169 -19.03 6.15 -10.66
CA ASP A 169 -20.15 5.71 -11.50
C ASP A 169 -21.13 4.88 -10.67
N PHE A 170 -22.25 5.49 -10.30
CA PHE A 170 -23.28 4.84 -9.50
C PHE A 170 -23.95 3.66 -10.20
N ASN A 171 -24.07 3.69 -11.53
CA ASN A 171 -24.67 2.59 -12.29
C ASN A 171 -23.71 1.39 -12.34
N ALA A 172 -22.41 1.65 -12.32
CA ALA A 172 -21.41 0.59 -12.32
C ALA A 172 -21.48 -0.31 -11.06
N LEU A 173 -22.11 0.15 -9.97
CA LEU A 173 -22.34 -0.65 -8.76
C LEU A 173 -23.26 -1.86 -9.00
N ASP A 174 -24.07 -1.85 -10.07
CA ASP A 174 -24.93 -2.98 -10.43
C ASP A 174 -24.13 -4.25 -10.78
N ASN A 175 -22.86 -4.09 -11.20
CA ASN A 175 -21.92 -5.20 -11.47
C ASN A 175 -21.48 -5.94 -10.20
N ILE A 176 -21.74 -5.37 -9.01
CA ILE A 176 -21.54 -6.06 -7.75
C ILE A 176 -22.77 -6.95 -7.57
N ASP A 177 -22.73 -8.17 -8.12
CA ASP A 177 -23.73 -9.22 -7.93
C ASP A 177 -23.28 -10.19 -6.81
N ASP A 178 -23.81 -11.42 -6.79
CA ASP A 178 -23.47 -12.47 -5.81
C ASP A 178 -22.24 -13.30 -6.19
N HIS A 179 -21.53 -12.94 -7.26
CA HIS A 179 -20.35 -13.66 -7.75
C HIS A 179 -19.00 -13.12 -7.23
N PRO A 180 -18.78 -11.80 -7.01
CA PRO A 180 -17.57 -11.27 -6.40
C PRO A 180 -17.25 -11.84 -5.01
N ALA A 181 -15.98 -12.17 -4.81
CA ALA A 181 -15.39 -12.42 -3.50
C ALA A 181 -15.19 -11.11 -2.72
N CYS A 182 -14.80 -10.04 -3.42
CA CYS A 182 -14.65 -8.73 -2.81
C CYS A 182 -14.68 -7.60 -3.83
N VAL A 183 -14.87 -6.39 -3.30
CA VAL A 183 -14.64 -5.11 -3.99
C VAL A 183 -13.47 -4.41 -3.29
N VAL A 184 -12.45 -4.04 -4.05
CA VAL A 184 -11.27 -3.32 -3.56
C VAL A 184 -11.34 -1.87 -4.04
N ILE A 185 -11.27 -0.92 -3.10
CA ILE A 185 -11.43 0.51 -3.36
C ILE A 185 -10.48 1.35 -2.50
N GLU A 186 -9.96 2.43 -3.08
CA GLU A 186 -9.35 3.53 -2.33
C GLU A 186 -10.42 4.57 -1.98
N PRO A 187 -10.50 5.04 -0.71
CA PRO A 187 -11.44 6.11 -0.35
C PRO A 187 -11.24 7.41 -1.15
N VAL A 188 -10.00 7.70 -1.54
CA VAL A 188 -9.58 8.77 -2.46
C VAL A 188 -8.54 8.17 -3.38
N GLN A 189 -8.71 8.25 -4.70
CA GLN A 189 -7.70 7.75 -5.64
C GLN A 189 -6.56 8.76 -5.75
N ALA A 190 -5.52 8.58 -4.94
CA ALA A 190 -4.43 9.54 -4.80
C ALA A 190 -3.56 9.59 -6.07
N GLU A 191 -3.07 8.43 -6.51
CA GLU A 191 -2.20 8.30 -7.70
C GLU A 191 -2.91 8.73 -8.99
N ALA A 192 -4.25 8.69 -9.02
CA ALA A 192 -5.07 9.14 -10.14
C ALA A 192 -5.21 10.67 -10.24
N GLY A 193 -4.52 11.44 -9.37
CA GLY A 193 -4.66 12.89 -9.28
C GLY A 193 -5.60 13.37 -8.18
N VAL A 194 -5.62 12.66 -7.04
CA VAL A 194 -6.39 13.03 -5.83
C VAL A 194 -7.89 13.15 -6.13
N ILE A 195 -8.48 12.08 -6.65
CA ILE A 195 -9.90 12.04 -7.01
C ILE A 195 -10.73 11.67 -5.79
N TYR A 196 -11.53 12.62 -5.31
CA TYR A 196 -12.45 12.42 -4.20
C TYR A 196 -13.70 11.62 -4.61
N PRO A 197 -14.31 10.87 -3.67
CA PRO A 197 -15.56 10.18 -3.94
C PRO A 197 -16.69 11.22 -4.08
N ALA A 198 -17.59 10.99 -5.03
CA ALA A 198 -18.83 11.75 -5.14
C ALA A 198 -19.67 11.54 -3.87
N THR A 199 -20.41 12.56 -3.47
CA THR A 199 -21.28 12.50 -2.28
C THR A 199 -22.21 11.27 -2.35
N GLY A 200 -22.17 10.42 -1.31
CA GLY A 200 -23.00 9.23 -1.22
C GLY A 200 -22.45 7.99 -1.96
N PHE A 201 -21.33 8.09 -2.67
CA PHE A 201 -20.79 6.98 -3.45
C PHE A 201 -20.30 5.82 -2.57
N LEU A 202 -19.48 6.11 -1.55
CA LEU A 202 -18.95 5.08 -0.66
C LEU A 202 -20.04 4.43 0.18
N GLU A 203 -21.06 5.19 0.59
CA GLU A 203 -22.22 4.69 1.33
C GLU A 203 -23.05 3.72 0.48
N LYS A 204 -23.34 4.09 -0.78
CA LYS A 204 -24.06 3.21 -1.70
C LYS A 204 -23.25 1.97 -2.04
N LEU A 205 -21.93 2.10 -2.23
CA LEU A 205 -21.04 0.97 -2.43
C LEU A 205 -21.08 0.01 -1.25
N ARG A 206 -20.90 0.51 -0.01
CA ARG A 206 -20.96 -0.30 1.21
C ARG A 206 -22.31 -0.99 1.37
N LYS A 207 -23.41 -0.28 1.07
CA LYS A 207 -24.76 -0.86 1.08
C LYS A 207 -24.86 -2.00 0.08
N ARG A 208 -24.43 -1.78 -1.17
CA ARG A 208 -24.48 -2.77 -2.24
C ARG A 208 -23.67 -4.03 -1.90
N CYS A 209 -22.45 -3.91 -1.39
CA CYS A 209 -21.67 -5.06 -0.94
C CYS A 209 -22.41 -5.82 0.18
N SER A 210 -23.05 -5.11 1.11
CA SER A 210 -23.79 -5.77 2.20
C SER A 210 -25.03 -6.52 1.70
N GLU A 211 -25.70 -6.02 0.65
CA GLU A 211 -26.87 -6.68 0.04
C GLU A 211 -26.50 -7.95 -0.74
N LYS A 212 -25.26 -8.10 -1.21
CA LYS A 212 -24.80 -9.21 -2.04
C LYS A 212 -23.89 -10.22 -1.34
N GLY A 213 -23.51 -9.90 -0.10
CA GLY A 213 -22.59 -10.68 0.72
C GLY A 213 -21.19 -10.66 0.15
#